data_AF-A0A7S3ICN4-F1
#
_entry.id   AF-A0A7S3ICN4-F1
#
_cell.length_a   1.000
_cell.length_b   1.000
_cell.length_c   1.000
_cell.angle_alpha   90.00
_cell.angle_beta   90.00
_cell.angle_gamma   90.00
#
_symmetry.space_group_name_H-M   'P 1'
#
loop_
_entity.id
_entity.type
_entity.pdbx_description
1 polymer ?
#
loop_
_entity_poly.entity_id
_entity_poly.type
_entity_poly.pdbx_seq_one_letter_code
_entity_poly.pdbx_strand_id
1 'polypeptide(L)'
;QQKSNKGKILMIFNDKSGSMSGAPFAALTKGCLDLADSLYPNIADPSMNSFERVHVCYYSSRLEKNSLVSKNNYTQCINNGRIGGMTNFVDCFKHIQEVINMSDPESEIFILFLTDGQETCNSEAALHNSIKKTKEFLR
;
A
#
# COMPACT_ATOMS: atom_id res chain seq x y z
N GLN A 1 -20.90 6.88 -19.58
CA GLN A 1 -20.14 7.83 -18.73
C GLN A 1 -18.83 7.16 -18.37
N GLN A 2 -17.71 7.75 -18.76
CA GLN A 2 -16.39 7.27 -18.37
C GLN A 2 -16.19 7.67 -16.89
N LYS A 3 -16.02 6.70 -15.99
CA LYS A 3 -15.84 7.00 -14.56
C LYS A 3 -14.47 7.64 -14.39
N SER A 4 -14.43 8.89 -13.97
CA SER A 4 -13.19 9.57 -13.59
C SER A 4 -12.47 8.80 -12.47
N ASN A 5 -11.14 8.84 -12.48
CA ASN A 5 -10.30 8.34 -11.40
C ASN A 5 -9.99 9.38 -10.33
N LYS A 6 -10.44 10.63 -10.52
CA LYS A 6 -10.17 11.75 -9.62
C LYS A 6 -10.58 11.40 -8.19
N GLY A 7 -9.70 11.69 -7.23
CA GLY A 7 -9.87 11.41 -5.81
C GLY A 7 -9.75 9.93 -5.43
N LYS A 8 -9.51 9.01 -6.37
CA LYS A 8 -9.35 7.59 -6.06
C LYS A 8 -7.90 7.26 -5.73
N ILE A 9 -7.70 6.79 -4.50
CA ILE A 9 -6.37 6.47 -3.97
C ILE A 9 -6.35 4.99 -3.58
N LEU A 10 -5.37 4.25 -4.09
CA LEU A 10 -5.09 2.89 -3.65
C LEU A 10 -3.82 2.88 -2.80
N MET A 11 -3.85 2.20 -1.65
CA MET A 11 -2.70 1.95 -0.80
C MET A 11 -2.46 0.44 -0.69
N ILE A 12 -1.34 -0.04 -1.24
CA ILE A 12 -0.93 -1.45 -1.19
C ILE A 12 0.21 -1.58 -0.20
N PHE A 13 -0.07 -2.19 0.95
CA PHE A 13 0.89 -2.52 2.00
C PHE A 13 1.38 -3.95 1.80
N ASN A 14 2.64 -4.06 1.37
CA ASN A 14 3.35 -5.30 1.11
C ASN A 14 4.27 -5.63 2.29
N ASP A 15 3.97 -6.72 3.00
CA ASP A 15 4.89 -7.24 4.01
C ASP A 15 6.18 -7.72 3.32
N LYS A 16 7.31 -7.28 3.85
CA LYS A 16 8.64 -7.74 3.45
C LYS A 16 9.46 -8.22 4.64
N SER A 17 8.80 -8.63 5.72
CA SER A 17 9.38 -9.28 6.89
C SER A 17 10.15 -10.55 6.52
N GLY A 18 10.99 -11.03 7.43
CA GLY A 18 11.82 -12.23 7.18
C GLY A 18 11.02 -13.50 6.85
N SER A 19 9.78 -13.65 7.38
CA SER A 19 8.91 -14.80 7.11
C SER A 19 8.48 -14.88 5.64
N MET A 20 8.42 -13.74 4.95
CA MET A 20 8.05 -13.67 3.54
C MET A 20 9.13 -14.27 2.61
N SER A 21 10.31 -14.63 3.11
CA SER A 21 11.43 -15.15 2.30
C SER A 21 11.05 -16.34 1.41
N GLY A 22 11.51 -16.29 0.15
CA GLY A 22 11.29 -17.35 -0.82
C GLY A 22 9.93 -17.24 -1.53
N ALA A 23 9.15 -18.33 -1.50
CA ALA A 23 7.91 -18.45 -2.25
C ALA A 23 6.84 -17.39 -1.92
N PRO A 24 6.61 -16.99 -0.65
CA PRO A 24 5.59 -15.99 -0.32
C PRO A 24 5.87 -14.62 -0.97
N PHE A 25 7.10 -14.09 -0.84
CA PHE A 25 7.45 -12.82 -1.46
C PHE A 25 7.49 -12.89 -2.99
N ALA A 26 7.90 -14.01 -3.56
CA ALA A 26 7.83 -14.22 -5.01
C ALA A 26 6.38 -14.18 -5.50
N ALA A 27 5.45 -14.82 -4.78
CA ALA A 27 4.02 -14.78 -5.09
C ALA A 27 3.43 -13.37 -4.92
N LEU A 28 3.78 -12.66 -3.85
CA LEU A 28 3.38 -11.27 -3.64
C LEU A 28 3.86 -10.37 -4.78
N THR A 29 5.13 -10.48 -5.15
CA THR A 29 5.74 -9.71 -6.24
C THR A 29 5.02 -9.97 -7.55
N LYS A 30 4.78 -11.25 -7.87
CA LYS A 30 4.04 -11.64 -9.07
C LYS A 30 2.61 -11.09 -9.06
N GLY A 31 1.86 -11.25 -7.98
CA GLY A 31 0.50 -10.73 -7.87
C GLY A 31 0.44 -9.20 -8.04
N CYS A 32 1.40 -8.48 -7.46
CA CYS A 32 1.50 -7.03 -7.65
C CYS A 32 1.80 -6.66 -9.12
N LEU A 33 2.68 -7.39 -9.80
CA LEU A 33 2.98 -7.16 -11.22
C LEU A 33 1.76 -7.48 -12.11
N ASP A 34 1.02 -8.55 -11.81
CA ASP A 34 -0.20 -8.93 -12.53
C ASP A 34 -1.29 -7.86 -12.41
N LEU A 35 -1.33 -7.11 -11.30
CA LEU A 35 -2.24 -5.96 -11.13
C LEU A 35 -1.87 -4.76 -11.99
N ALA A 36 -0.63 -4.65 -12.50
CA ALA A 36 -0.15 -3.43 -13.16
C ALA A 36 -1.01 -3.01 -14.36
N ASP A 37 -1.45 -3.96 -15.19
CA ASP A 37 -2.31 -3.69 -16.34
C ASP A 37 -3.72 -3.25 -15.94
N SER A 38 -4.23 -3.77 -14.82
CA SER A 38 -5.55 -3.37 -14.29
C SER A 38 -5.50 -1.99 -13.62
N LEU A 39 -4.38 -1.64 -12.99
CA LEU A 39 -4.19 -0.32 -12.36
C LEU A 39 -3.93 0.78 -13.40
N TYR A 40 -3.18 0.45 -14.45
CA TYR A 40 -2.72 1.39 -15.46
C TYR A 40 -3.11 0.96 -16.89
N PRO A 41 -4.42 0.83 -17.19
CA PRO A 41 -4.90 0.39 -18.50
C PRO A 41 -4.54 1.34 -19.64
N ASN A 42 -4.21 2.61 -19.35
CA ASN A 42 -3.89 3.61 -20.36
C ASN A 42 -2.61 4.38 -20.03
N ILE A 43 -1.55 4.13 -20.81
CA ILE A 43 -0.25 4.78 -20.63
C ILE A 43 -0.25 6.21 -21.18
N ALA A 44 -1.05 6.49 -22.20
CA ALA A 44 -1.09 7.79 -22.87
C ALA A 44 -1.93 8.83 -22.10
N ASP A 45 -2.92 8.36 -21.34
CA ASP A 45 -3.80 9.22 -20.54
C ASP A 45 -3.94 8.70 -19.10
N PRO A 46 -3.18 9.26 -18.14
CA PRO A 46 -3.25 8.85 -16.74
C PRO A 46 -4.62 9.08 -16.07
N SER A 47 -5.47 9.96 -16.60
CA SER A 47 -6.82 10.19 -16.07
C SER A 47 -7.76 9.00 -16.33
N MET A 48 -7.35 8.10 -17.22
CA MET A 48 -8.05 6.86 -17.58
C MET A 48 -7.61 5.65 -16.76
N ASN A 49 -6.67 5.82 -15.83
CA ASN A 49 -6.24 4.75 -14.94
C ASN A 49 -7.30 4.44 -13.88
N SER A 50 -7.20 3.27 -13.22
CA SER A 50 -8.21 2.86 -12.23
C SER A 50 -8.21 3.73 -10.97
N PHE A 51 -7.04 4.28 -10.62
CA PHE A 51 -6.83 5.18 -9.49
C PHE A 51 -6.10 6.42 -9.98
N GLU A 52 -6.36 7.57 -9.34
CA GLU A 52 -5.54 8.77 -9.53
C GLU A 52 -4.12 8.54 -9.02
N ARG A 53 -4.00 7.80 -7.92
CA ARG A 53 -2.73 7.57 -7.23
C ARG A 53 -2.68 6.19 -6.60
N VAL A 54 -1.53 5.51 -6.73
CA VAL A 54 -1.24 4.25 -6.07
C VAL A 54 -0.05 4.42 -5.14
N HIS A 55 -0.26 4.19 -3.85
CA HIS A 55 0.78 4.09 -2.83
C HIS A 55 1.27 2.65 -2.77
N VAL A 56 2.51 2.41 -3.17
CA VAL A 56 3.19 1.14 -2.93
C VAL A 56 4.01 1.28 -1.66
N CYS A 57 3.63 0.51 -0.65
CA CYS A 57 4.17 0.56 0.70
C CYS A 57 4.82 -0.78 1.03
N TYR A 58 6.13 -0.82 1.21
CA TYR A 58 6.84 -1.99 1.74
C TYR A 58 7.07 -1.79 3.23
N TYR A 59 6.56 -2.68 4.06
CA TYR A 59 6.75 -2.59 5.51
C TYR A 59 7.51 -3.80 6.04
N SER A 60 8.47 -3.52 6.92
CA SER A 60 9.06 -4.51 7.81
C SER A 60 9.27 -3.89 9.18
N SER A 61 10.51 -3.64 9.61
CA SER A 61 10.79 -2.86 10.82
C SER A 61 10.45 -1.37 10.65
N ARG A 62 10.41 -0.89 9.40
CA ARG A 62 10.02 0.47 9.01
C ARG A 62 9.16 0.41 7.76
N LEU A 63 8.41 1.47 7.53
CA LEU A 63 7.64 1.66 6.30
C LEU A 63 8.44 2.41 5.24
N GLU A 64 8.58 1.80 4.06
CA GLU A 64 9.03 2.43 2.82
C GLU A 64 7.82 2.70 1.93
N LYS A 65 7.61 3.95 1.51
CA LYS A 65 6.41 4.39 0.80
C LYS A 65 6.75 5.12 -0.49
N ASN A 66 6.08 4.75 -1.58
CA ASN A 66 6.20 5.39 -2.88
C ASN A 66 4.80 5.73 -3.42
N SER A 67 4.60 6.97 -3.86
CA SER A 67 3.36 7.42 -4.46
C SER A 67 3.51 7.50 -5.98
N LEU A 68 2.73 6.70 -6.71
CA LEU A 68 2.98 6.38 -8.11
C LEU A 68 1.73 6.66 -8.95
N VAL A 69 1.95 7.19 -10.16
CA VAL A 69 0.91 7.56 -11.13
C VAL A 69 1.11 6.90 -12.50
N SER A 70 2.16 6.08 -12.65
CA SER A 70 2.51 5.44 -13.92
C SER A 70 2.87 3.96 -13.75
N LYS A 71 2.57 3.17 -14.78
CA LYS A 71 2.88 1.74 -14.83
C LYS A 71 4.36 1.45 -14.65
N ASN A 72 5.23 2.20 -15.32
CA ASN A 72 6.68 1.97 -15.28
C ASN A 72 7.25 2.20 -13.88
N ASN A 73 6.85 3.27 -13.20
CA ASN A 73 7.33 3.53 -11.84
C ASN A 73 6.77 2.48 -10.87
N TYR A 74 5.52 2.04 -11.08
CA TYR A 74 4.91 0.96 -10.32
C TYR A 74 5.69 -0.36 -10.47
N THR A 75 5.92 -0.84 -11.69
CA THR A 75 6.63 -2.10 -11.91
C THR A 75 8.08 -2.04 -11.44
N GLN A 76 8.76 -0.90 -11.62
CA GLN A 76 10.11 -0.70 -11.09
C GLN A 76 10.11 -0.73 -9.55
N CYS A 77 9.14 -0.07 -8.90
CA CYS A 77 9.01 -0.09 -7.45
C CYS A 77 8.80 -1.52 -6.92
N ILE A 78 7.96 -2.32 -7.59
CA ILE A 78 7.68 -3.71 -7.19
C ILE A 78 8.93 -4.59 -7.34
N ASN A 79 9.66 -4.48 -8.46
CA ASN A 79 10.87 -5.28 -8.70
C ASN A 79 12.04 -4.92 -7.76
N ASN A 80 12.04 -3.73 -7.18
CA ASN A 80 13.09 -3.28 -6.25
C ASN A 80 12.84 -3.69 -4.80
N GLY A 81 11.71 -4.33 -4.50
CA GLY A 81 11.38 -4.82 -3.17
C GLY A 81 12.42 -5.81 -2.65
N ARG A 82 12.86 -5.64 -1.40
CA ARG A 82 13.84 -6.51 -0.73
C ARG A 82 13.30 -6.99 0.59
N ILE A 83 13.54 -8.27 0.90
CA ILE A 83 13.07 -8.92 2.13
C ILE A 83 14.03 -8.62 3.27
N GLY A 84 13.49 -8.41 4.46
CA GLY A 84 14.24 -8.37 5.70
C GLY A 84 13.55 -7.56 6.79
N GLY A 85 13.89 -7.88 8.04
CA GLY A 85 13.39 -7.20 9.22
C GLY A 85 12.17 -7.91 9.83
N MET A 86 11.51 -7.16 10.71
CA MET A 86 10.33 -7.57 11.48
C MET A 86 9.04 -7.13 10.77
N THR A 87 7.91 -7.04 11.48
CA THR A 87 6.60 -6.63 10.95
C THR A 87 6.03 -5.50 11.82
N ASN A 88 5.94 -4.29 11.26
CA ASN A 88 5.48 -3.07 11.94
C ASN A 88 4.24 -2.47 11.26
N PHE A 89 3.05 -2.82 11.75
CA PHE A 89 1.76 -2.26 11.31
C PHE A 89 1.52 -0.86 11.87
N VAL A 90 2.15 -0.46 12.97
CA VAL A 90 1.97 0.86 13.56
C VAL A 90 2.37 1.97 12.59
N ASP A 91 3.50 1.81 11.88
CA ASP A 91 3.92 2.76 10.84
C ASP A 91 2.95 2.78 9.65
N CYS A 92 2.38 1.63 9.28
CA CYS A 92 1.38 1.54 8.22
C CYS A 92 0.13 2.35 8.56
N PHE A 93 -0.40 2.18 9.78
CA PHE A 93 -1.56 2.91 10.29
C PHE A 93 -1.31 4.41 10.38
N LYS A 94 -0.12 4.82 10.81
CA LYS A 94 0.28 6.24 10.80
C LYS A 94 0.25 6.79 9.37
N HIS A 95 0.77 6.05 8.40
CA HIS A 95 0.76 6.51 7.01
C HIS A 95 -0.66 6.58 6.42
N ILE A 96 -1.55 5.66 6.78
CA ILE A 96 -2.98 5.74 6.41
C ILE A 96 -3.58 7.05 6.89
N GLN A 97 -3.37 7.40 8.16
CA GLN A 97 -3.86 8.67 8.73
C GLN A 97 -3.24 9.89 8.02
N GLU A 98 -1.95 9.85 7.69
CA GLU A 98 -1.28 10.91 6.91
C GLU A 98 -1.95 11.10 5.54
N VAL A 99 -2.19 10.02 4.79
CA VAL A 99 -2.81 10.10 3.46
C VAL A 99 -4.24 10.62 3.54
N ILE A 100 -5.04 10.14 4.48
CA ILE A 100 -6.42 10.63 4.67
C ILE A 100 -6.42 12.14 4.96
N ASN A 101 -5.54 12.61 5.85
CA ASN A 101 -5.45 14.03 6.19
C ASN A 101 -5.05 14.94 5.02
N MET A 102 -4.29 14.41 4.06
CA MET A 102 -3.82 15.16 2.89
C MET A 102 -4.78 15.05 1.71
N SER A 103 -5.81 14.21 1.80
CA SER A 103 -6.75 13.94 0.72
C SER A 103 -7.97 14.85 0.81
N ASP A 104 -8.61 15.11 -0.33
CA ASP A 104 -9.89 15.81 -0.34
C ASP A 104 -10.94 14.98 0.43
N PRO A 105 -11.89 15.60 1.16
CA PRO A 105 -12.93 14.89 1.90
C PRO A 105 -13.77 13.91 1.05
N GLU A 106 -13.88 14.18 -0.25
CA GLU A 106 -14.62 13.34 -1.21
C GLU A 106 -13.76 12.24 -1.85
N SER A 107 -12.52 12.04 -1.40
CA SER A 107 -11.62 11.01 -1.93
C SER A 107 -12.11 9.60 -1.59
N GLU A 108 -12.06 8.70 -2.57
CA GLU A 108 -12.29 7.27 -2.36
C GLU A 108 -10.94 6.58 -2.08
N ILE A 109 -10.74 6.08 -0.86
CA ILE A 109 -9.47 5.47 -0.44
C ILE A 109 -9.66 3.96 -0.26
N PHE A 110 -8.81 3.19 -0.96
CA PHE A 110 -8.76 1.73 -0.90
C PHE A 110 -7.46 1.31 -0.23
N ILE A 111 -7.54 0.40 0.74
CA ILE A 111 -6.38 -0.04 1.52
C ILE A 111 -6.31 -1.57 1.44
N LEU A 112 -5.17 -2.09 0.99
CA LEU A 112 -4.88 -3.52 0.87
C LEU A 112 -3.63 -3.85 1.69
N PHE A 113 -3.75 -4.82 2.59
CA PHE A 113 -2.61 -5.40 3.31
C PHE A 113 -2.35 -6.82 2.80
N LEU A 114 -1.11 -7.09 2.42
CA LEU A 114 -0.62 -8.40 1.98
C LEU A 114 0.48 -8.85 2.94
N THR A 115 0.18 -9.86 3.76
CA THR A 115 1.00 -10.26 4.92
C THR A 115 0.93 -11.76 5.15
N ASP A 116 2.00 -12.38 5.65
CA ASP A 116 2.00 -13.78 6.09
C ASP A 116 2.04 -13.93 7.63
N GLY A 117 2.28 -12.83 8.35
CA GLY A 117 2.48 -12.83 9.79
C GLY A 117 1.77 -11.72 10.56
N GLN A 118 2.04 -11.68 11.86
CA GLN A 118 1.51 -10.72 12.83
C GLN A 118 2.54 -9.63 13.17
N GLU A 119 2.09 -8.58 13.87
CA GLU A 119 2.96 -7.53 14.42
C GLU A 119 4.05 -8.12 15.31
N THR A 120 5.31 -7.69 15.10
CA THR A 120 6.46 -8.14 15.90
C THR A 120 7.35 -7.00 16.39
N CYS A 121 7.12 -5.76 15.95
CA CYS A 121 7.91 -4.61 16.38
C CYS A 121 7.37 -3.93 17.65
N ASN A 122 6.05 -3.97 17.85
CA ASN A 122 5.39 -3.18 18.88
C ASN A 122 4.70 -4.05 19.93
N SER A 123 4.46 -3.46 21.11
CA SER A 123 3.61 -4.09 22.11
C SER A 123 2.16 -4.17 21.62
N GLU A 124 1.42 -5.16 22.11
CA GLU A 124 -0.01 -5.32 21.79
C GLU A 124 -0.82 -4.05 22.11
N ALA A 125 -0.53 -3.40 23.23
CA ALA A 125 -1.18 -2.14 23.62
C ALA A 125 -0.92 -1.02 22.61
N ALA A 126 0.31 -0.90 22.09
CA ALA A 126 0.65 0.11 21.08
C ALA A 126 -0.07 -0.17 19.75
N LEU A 127 -0.10 -1.43 19.32
CA LEU A 127 -0.84 -1.86 18.14
C LEU A 127 -2.34 -1.57 18.27
N HIS A 128 -2.94 -1.97 19.39
CA HIS A 128 -4.37 -1.77 19.65
C HIS A 128 -4.74 -0.28 19.65
N ASN A 129 -3.92 0.56 20.28
CA ASN A 129 -4.10 2.01 20.24
C ASN A 129 -4.00 2.58 18.81
N SER A 130 -3.07 2.07 18.00
CA SER A 130 -2.92 2.51 16.60
C SER A 130 -4.12 2.12 15.74
N ILE A 131 -4.62 0.89 15.91
CA ILE A 131 -5.85 0.41 15.24
C ILE A 131 -7.05 1.27 15.67
N LYS A 132 -7.21 1.53 16.97
CA LYS A 132 -8.32 2.34 17.49
C LYS A 132 -8.33 3.74 16.87
N LYS A 133 -7.18 4.43 16.88
CA LYS A 133 -7.05 5.76 16.26
C LYS A 133 -7.38 5.74 14.77
N THR A 134 -6.89 4.73 14.05
CA THR A 134 -7.17 4.59 12.61
C THR A 134 -8.65 4.33 12.34
N LYS A 135 -9.32 3.51 13.16
CA LYS A 135 -10.77 3.28 13.06
C LYS A 135 -11.59 4.54 13.32
N GLU A 136 -11.19 5.36 14.29
CA GLU A 136 -11.81 6.66 14.54
C GLU A 136 -11.60 7.63 13.37
N PHE A 137 -10.47 7.51 12.67
CA PHE A 137 -10.15 8.32 11.48
C PHE A 137 -10.94 7.94 10.22
N LEU A 138 -11.39 6.69 10.13
CA LEU A 138 -12.11 6.13 8.97
C LEU A 138 -13.64 6.24 9.11
N ARG A 139 -14.14 6.79 10.21
CA ARG A 139 -15.57 7.01 10.48
C ARG A 139 -15.98 8.41 10.11
#